data_AF-A0A428RZS4-F1
#
_entry.id   AF-A0A428RZS4-F1
#
_cell.length_a   1.000
_cell.length_b   1.000
_cell.length_c   1.000
_cell.angle_alpha   90.00
_cell.angle_beta   90.00
_cell.angle_gamma   90.00
#
_symmetry.space_group_name_H-M   'P 1'
#
loop_
_entity.id
_entity.type
_entity.pdbx_description
1 polymer ?
#
loop_
_entity_poly.entity_id
_entity_poly.type
_entity_poly.pdbx_seq_one_letter_code
_entity_poly.pdbx_strand_id
1 'polypeptide(L)' 'CRSVGVPLDKCYNVPKAWNDRISYIKNQAKGPYRCTWYIGYNCNGKSYSNQEAANLADGDGAFNDSISSYSCRRM' A
#
# COMPACT_ATOMS: atom_id res chain seq x y z
N CYS A 1 -0.77 13.11 5.51
CA CYS A 1 -0.44 11.67 5.63
C CYS A 1 -1.14 11.06 6.85
N ARG A 2 -1.48 9.77 6.79
CA ARG A 2 -2.07 9.02 7.92
C ARG A 2 -1.27 7.74 8.14
N SER A 3 -0.94 7.44 9.40
CA SER A 3 -0.36 6.15 9.78
C SER A 3 -1.45 5.18 10.20
N VAL A 4 -1.29 3.90 9.84
CA VAL A 4 -2.19 2.82 10.23
C VAL A 4 -1.37 1.63 10.75
N GLY A 5 -1.79 1.05 11.87
CA GLY A 5 -1.27 -0.22 12.34
C GLY A 5 -1.85 -1.35 11.50
N VAL A 6 -0.99 -2.19 10.91
CA VAL A 6 -1.40 -3.28 10.03
C VAL A 6 -1.01 -4.61 10.66
N PRO A 7 -1.98 -5.44 11.10
CA PRO A 7 -1.66 -6.79 11.54
C PRO A 7 -1.05 -7.60 10.39
N LEU A 8 -0.06 -8.43 10.71
CA LEU A 8 0.68 -9.19 9.71
C LEU A 8 -0.15 -10.31 9.08
N ASP A 9 0.29 -10.76 7.91
CA ASP A 9 -0.17 -11.95 7.20
C ASP A 9 -1.68 -11.94 6.89
N LYS A 10 -2.25 -10.74 6.80
CA LYS A 10 -3.65 -10.50 6.44
C LYS A 10 -3.75 -9.40 5.40
N CYS A 11 -4.81 -9.47 4.60
CA CYS A 11 -5.15 -8.43 3.65
C CYS A 11 -6.12 -7.41 4.28
N TYR A 12 -5.90 -6.13 4.01
CA TYR A 12 -6.77 -5.05 4.43
C TYR A 12 -7.15 -4.17 3.25
N ASN A 13 -8.44 -3.90 3.13
CA ASN A 13 -8.95 -2.92 2.18
C ASN A 13 -8.72 -1.52 2.72
N VAL A 14 -8.40 -0.59 1.83
CA VAL A 14 -8.32 0.82 2.17
C VAL A 14 -9.74 1.29 2.56
N PRO A 15 -9.91 1.92 3.74
CA PRO A 15 -11.19 2.51 4.10
C PRO A 15 -11.70 3.51 3.05
N LYS A 16 -13.00 3.49 2.79
CA LYS A 16 -13.68 4.31 1.77
C LYS A 16 -13.26 5.79 1.74
N ALA A 17 -12.95 6.39 2.89
CA ALA A 17 -12.55 7.80 2.98
C ALA A 17 -11.28 8.15 2.19
N TRP A 18 -10.42 7.17 1.88
CA TRP A 18 -9.13 7.36 1.22
C TRP A 18 -8.80 6.26 0.19
N ASN A 19 -9.78 5.41 -0.15
CA ASN A 19 -9.66 4.51 -1.31
C ASN A 19 -9.45 5.36 -2.56
N ASP A 20 -8.52 4.96 -3.43
CA ASP A 20 -8.22 5.66 -4.68
C ASP A 20 -7.83 7.14 -4.49
N ARG A 21 -7.14 7.45 -3.38
CA ARG A 21 -6.63 8.80 -3.04
C ARG A 21 -5.21 8.80 -2.48
N ILE A 22 -4.52 7.66 -2.61
CA ILE A 22 -3.19 7.46 -2.06
C ILE A 22 -2.16 7.80 -3.15
N SER A 23 -1.41 8.87 -2.94
CA SER A 23 -0.33 9.33 -3.81
C SER A 23 1.06 9.18 -3.17
N TYR A 24 1.12 8.75 -1.91
CA TYR A 24 2.34 8.57 -1.12
C TYR A 24 2.22 7.34 -0.22
N ILE A 25 3.28 6.52 -0.16
CA ILE A 25 3.35 5.38 0.78
C ILE A 25 4.70 5.32 1.49
N LYS A 26 4.68 4.81 2.73
CA LYS A 26 5.87 4.50 3.51
C LYS A 26 5.59 3.40 4.53
N ASN A 27 6.35 2.33 4.47
CA ASN A 27 6.43 1.35 5.56
C ASN A 27 7.34 1.92 6.67
N GLN A 28 6.72 2.34 7.79
CA GLN A 28 7.45 2.88 8.93
C GLN A 28 8.28 1.82 9.69
N ALA A 29 7.92 0.55 9.57
CA ALA A 29 8.60 -0.57 10.22
C ALA A 29 9.47 -1.36 9.23
N LYS A 30 10.09 -0.65 8.27
CA LYS A 30 10.99 -1.26 7.27
C LYS A 30 12.16 -1.99 7.95
N GLY A 31 12.52 -3.16 7.44
CA GLY A 31 13.58 -4.01 7.98
C GLY A 31 13.06 -5.40 8.35
N PRO A 32 12.41 -5.57 9.52
CA PRO A 32 11.79 -6.84 9.89
C PRO A 32 10.50 -7.15 9.12
N TYR A 33 9.88 -6.14 8.50
CA TYR A 33 8.60 -6.30 7.81
C TYR A 33 8.62 -5.72 6.40
N ARG A 34 7.85 -6.35 5.51
CA ARG A 34 7.60 -5.89 4.14
C ARG A 34 6.11 -5.75 3.89
N CYS A 35 5.72 -4.62 3.33
CA CYS A 35 4.35 -4.39 2.87
C CYS A 35 4.24 -4.46 1.34
N THR A 36 3.07 -4.86 0.88
CA THR A 36 2.67 -4.90 -0.54
C THR A 36 1.35 -4.13 -0.67
N TRP A 37 1.23 -3.30 -1.70
CA TRP A 37 0.06 -2.49 -2.01
C TRP A 37 -0.57 -2.97 -3.31
N TYR A 38 -1.89 -2.94 -3.40
CA TYR A 38 -2.64 -3.52 -4.52
C TYR A 38 -3.68 -2.52 -5.01
N ILE A 39 -3.90 -2.51 -6.33
CA ILE A 39 -4.93 -1.67 -6.95
C ILE A 39 -6.35 -2.23 -6.76
N GLY A 40 -6.48 -3.54 -6.53
CA GLY A 40 -7.77 -4.18 -6.30
C GLY A 40 -8.07 -4.33 -4.81
N TYR A 41 -9.34 -4.56 -4.50
CA TYR A 41 -9.76 -5.02 -3.17
C TYR A 41 -9.25 -6.44 -2.89
N ASN A 42 -9.12 -6.75 -1.60
CA ASN A 42 -8.74 -8.07 -1.08
C ASN A 42 -7.41 -8.59 -1.64
N CYS A 43 -6.44 -7.69 -1.83
CA CYS A 43 -5.07 -7.97 -2.25
C CYS A 43 -4.98 -8.62 -3.62
N ASN A 44 -5.83 -8.18 -4.54
CA ASN A 44 -5.89 -8.64 -5.93
C ASN A 44 -5.39 -7.60 -6.92
N GLY A 45 -5.08 -8.06 -8.14
CA GLY A 45 -4.65 -7.21 -9.24
C GLY A 45 -3.17 -6.84 -9.16
N LYS A 46 -2.79 -5.76 -9.85
CA LYS A 46 -1.41 -5.26 -9.90
C LYS A 46 -0.93 -4.93 -8.49
N SER A 47 0.28 -5.38 -8.15
CA SER A 47 0.90 -5.16 -6.84
C SER A 47 2.14 -4.28 -6.94
N TYR A 48 2.37 -3.47 -5.92
CA TYR A 48 3.57 -2.67 -5.71
C TYR A 48 4.23 -3.13 -4.41
N SER A 49 5.56 -3.21 -4.35
CA SER A 49 6.26 -3.72 -3.15
C SER A 49 7.44 -2.84 -2.71
N ASN A 50 7.56 -1.62 -3.24
CA ASN A 50 8.56 -0.67 -2.76
C ASN A 50 8.16 -0.13 -1.39
N GLN A 51 9.09 -0.14 -0.44
CA GLN A 51 8.78 0.20 0.94
C GLN A 51 8.54 1.70 1.20
N GLU A 52 8.85 2.54 0.22
CA GLU A 52 8.63 3.99 0.25
C GLU A 52 8.50 4.49 -1.19
N ALA A 53 7.52 5.37 -1.42
CA ALA A 53 7.37 6.13 -2.66
C ALA A 53 6.85 7.52 -2.32
N ALA A 54 7.71 8.52 -2.50
CA ALA A 54 7.43 9.93 -2.22
C ALA A 54 6.31 10.50 -3.12
N ASN A 55 6.26 10.00 -4.35
CA ASN A 55 5.23 10.32 -5.33
C ASN A 55 4.91 9.06 -6.15
N LEU A 56 3.68 8.55 -6.05
CA LEU A 56 3.24 7.38 -6.81
C LEU A 56 2.94 7.70 -8.27
N ALA A 57 2.85 8.98 -8.64
CA ALA A 57 2.71 9.41 -10.03
C ALA A 57 4.03 9.32 -10.80
N ASP A 58 5.17 9.16 -10.12
CA ASP A 58 6.46 9.01 -10.80
C ASP A 58 6.53 7.68 -11.56
N GLY A 59 7.00 7.74 -12.82
CA GLY A 59 7.12 6.57 -13.69
C GLY A 59 5.79 6.18 -14.35
N ASP A 60 5.34 4.94 -14.17
CA ASP A 60 4.13 4.38 -14.79
C ASP A 60 2.83 4.91 -14.15
N GLY A 61 2.89 5.55 -12.99
CA GLY A 61 1.76 6.22 -12.34
C GLY A 61 0.57 5.33 -11.92
N ALA A 62 0.59 4.04 -12.27
CA ALA A 62 -0.55 3.12 -12.13
C ALA A 62 -1.04 2.91 -10.68
N PHE A 63 -0.24 3.27 -9.69
CA PHE A 63 -0.60 3.17 -8.28
C PHE A 63 -1.00 4.51 -7.66
N ASN A 64 -0.79 5.63 -8.37
CA ASN A 64 -1.24 6.94 -7.91
C ASN A 64 -2.77 6.94 -7.85
N ASP A 65 -3.32 7.27 -6.69
CA ASP A 65 -4.77 7.36 -6.47
C ASP A 65 -5.52 6.09 -6.90
N SER A 66 -4.88 4.93 -6.82
CA SER A 66 -5.45 3.66 -7.30
C SER A 66 -5.31 2.50 -6.31
N ILE A 67 -4.62 2.68 -5.19
CA ILE A 67 -4.45 1.63 -4.18
C ILE A 67 -5.76 1.40 -3.44
N SER A 68 -6.24 0.15 -3.45
CA SER A 68 -7.48 -0.28 -2.77
C SER A 68 -7.26 -1.33 -1.69
N SER A 69 -6.09 -1.96 -1.61
CA SER A 69 -5.75 -2.83 -0.48
C SER A 69 -4.25 -2.97 -0.24
N TYR A 70 -3.89 -3.49 0.92
CA TYR A 70 -2.51 -3.72 1.33
C TYR A 70 -2.40 -4.91 2.28
N SER A 71 -1.23 -5.52 2.30
CA SER A 71 -0.85 -6.55 3.26
C SER A 71 0.60 -6.34 3.71
N CYS A 72 0.92 -6.76 4.93
CA CYS A 72 2.28 -6.72 5.44
C CYS A 72 2.63 -8.08 6.03
N ARG A 73 3.89 -8.49 5.90
CA ARG A 73 4.41 -9.75 6.42
C ARG A 73 5.78 -9.58 7.03
N ARG A 74 6.17 -10.52 7.88
CA ARG A 74 7.55 -10.63 8.35
C ARG A 74 8.46 -11.15 7.23
N MET A 75 9.68 -10.63 7.14
CA MET A 75 10.72 -11.12 6.23
C MET A 75 11.56 -12.21 6.88
#